data_AF-A0A4Q5V6Y5-F1
#
_entry.id   AF-A0A4Q5V6Y5-F1
#
_cell.length_a   1.000
_cell.length_b   1.000
_cell.length_c   1.000
_cell.angle_alpha   90.00
_cell.angle_beta   90.00
_cell.angle_gamma   90.00
#
_symmetry.space_group_name_H-M   'P 1'
#
loop_
_entity.id
_entity.type
_entity.pdbx_description
1 polymer ?
#
loop_
_entity_poly.entity_id
_entity_poly.type
_entity_poly.pdbx_seq_one_letter_code
_entity_poly.pdbx_strand_id
1 'polypeptide(L)'
;MNKNFIQAGGVGAALLAFSAMSFGHGFVESPGARNYFCGAVTKPDQVGNGTAKYPACGDAFAGDPNGGYSYMSVLNHHLGRKVLGPVSKNVCGFDSETWQGGKTPWDNSINWPVNNISGGTQVFTWDISNGPHFDDSADFRYWITKPGFVYQVGRELTWSDFEDEPFCDLPYNDDNPSAYPNVSANKAAARISTTCTIPSRTGRHVIYAEWGREPPTYERFHGCIDVQIGGGSNSSSGTVSSSRSSVTPSSAARSSITPSSAARSSVAPSSAARSSVAPSSAARSSVAPSSAPTSSRPSSAASSSTPNNTAGLSCTYVVTNSWGTGFTGAIRVTNTGTSSRTGWTASWQFAGSNRITSAWNSTFSGSNPYTASNLGWNGTLAGGQTIEFGFQGDTNGGTAETPAVTCR
;
A
#
# COMPACT_ATOMS: atom_id res chain seq x y z
N MET A 1 -62.59 16.51 -42.94
CA MET A 1 -62.60 16.69 -41.47
C MET A 1 -61.44 15.87 -40.89
N ASN A 2 -60.50 16.57 -40.24
CA ASN A 2 -59.36 15.99 -39.52
C ASN A 2 -59.79 14.98 -38.46
N LYS A 3 -58.97 13.94 -38.24
CA LYS A 3 -58.44 13.57 -36.91
C LYS A 3 -57.35 12.49 -37.00
N ASN A 4 -56.12 13.00 -37.00
CA ASN A 4 -54.89 12.57 -36.32
C ASN A 4 -54.63 11.09 -36.01
N PHE A 5 -53.52 10.63 -36.60
CA PHE A 5 -52.58 9.61 -36.13
C PHE A 5 -52.15 9.83 -34.67
N ILE A 6 -52.05 8.74 -33.90
CA ILE A 6 -51.04 8.59 -32.84
C ILE A 6 -50.42 7.19 -33.00
N GLN A 7 -49.21 7.15 -33.56
CA GLN A 7 -48.28 6.03 -33.42
C GLN A 7 -47.73 6.06 -31.99
N ALA A 8 -48.00 5.02 -31.21
CA ALA A 8 -47.27 4.77 -29.97
C ALA A 8 -45.90 4.17 -30.33
N GLY A 9 -44.90 5.04 -30.47
CA GLY A 9 -43.50 4.63 -30.52
C GLY A 9 -43.05 4.21 -29.11
N GLY A 10 -42.92 2.92 -28.87
CA GLY A 10 -42.26 2.40 -27.67
C GLY A 10 -40.77 2.71 -27.76
N VAL A 11 -40.32 3.74 -27.04
CA VAL A 11 -38.89 3.97 -26.79
C VAL A 11 -38.44 2.92 -25.78
N GLY A 12 -37.85 1.84 -26.27
CA GLY A 12 -37.07 0.93 -25.45
C GLY A 12 -35.86 1.68 -24.91
N ALA A 13 -35.87 2.01 -23.62
CA ALA A 13 -34.70 2.49 -22.92
C ALA A 13 -33.68 1.33 -22.86
N ALA A 14 -32.74 1.32 -23.79
CA ALA A 14 -31.54 0.50 -23.66
C ALA A 14 -30.75 1.04 -22.46
N LEU A 15 -30.93 0.41 -21.30
CA LEU A 15 -30.00 0.52 -20.18
C LEU A 15 -28.68 -0.11 -20.61
N LEU A 16 -27.83 0.69 -21.25
CA LEU A 16 -26.41 0.39 -21.35
C LEU A 16 -25.87 0.39 -19.92
N ALA A 17 -25.60 -0.80 -19.39
CA ALA A 17 -24.82 -0.96 -18.18
C ALA A 17 -23.39 -0.50 -18.50
N PHE A 18 -23.08 0.74 -18.16
CA PHE A 18 -21.73 1.28 -18.28
C PHE A 18 -20.90 0.72 -17.12
N SER A 19 -19.96 -0.18 -17.44
CA SER A 19 -18.95 -0.63 -16.49
C SER A 19 -18.05 0.56 -16.16
N ALA A 20 -18.12 1.05 -14.93
CA ALA A 20 -17.12 1.96 -14.40
C ALA A 20 -15.75 1.26 -14.52
N MET A 21 -14.75 1.92 -15.09
CA MET A 21 -13.36 1.51 -14.89
C MET A 21 -13.05 1.79 -13.42
N SER A 22 -13.28 0.80 -12.56
CA SER A 22 -12.68 0.80 -11.24
C SER A 22 -11.22 0.43 -11.46
N PHE A 23 -10.33 1.35 -11.08
CA PHE A 23 -8.89 1.11 -11.14
C PHE A 23 -8.50 0.15 -10.05
N GLY A 24 -7.72 -0.85 -10.41
CA GLY A 24 -7.16 -1.75 -9.43
C GLY A 24 -6.12 -1.04 -8.62
N HIS A 25 -5.91 -1.57 -7.43
CA HIS A 25 -4.86 -1.13 -6.56
C HIS A 25 -4.40 -2.33 -5.79
N GLY A 26 -3.10 -2.56 -5.78
CA GLY A 26 -2.56 -3.63 -4.98
C GLY A 26 -1.06 -3.61 -4.86
N PHE A 27 -0.60 -4.37 -3.88
CA PHE A 27 0.80 -4.54 -3.55
C PHE A 27 0.99 -5.87 -2.82
N VAL A 28 2.22 -6.38 -2.80
CA VAL A 28 2.53 -7.60 -2.04
C VAL A 28 2.69 -7.26 -0.56
N GLU A 29 1.75 -7.71 0.25
CA GLU A 29 1.75 -7.52 1.71
C GLU A 29 2.72 -8.48 2.40
N SER A 30 2.85 -9.71 1.91
CA SER A 30 3.68 -10.74 2.54
C SER A 30 4.27 -11.73 1.51
N PRO A 31 5.58 -12.05 1.54
CA PRO A 31 6.62 -11.26 2.18
C PRO A 31 6.54 -9.81 1.68
N GLY A 32 6.71 -8.86 2.59
CA GLY A 32 6.37 -7.46 2.33
C GLY A 32 7.20 -6.85 1.21
N ALA A 33 6.54 -6.26 0.22
CA ALA A 33 7.21 -5.46 -0.80
C ALA A 33 7.70 -4.11 -0.25
N ARG A 34 8.51 -3.40 -1.03
CA ARG A 34 9.02 -2.06 -0.71
C ARG A 34 7.89 -1.07 -0.43
N ASN A 35 6.83 -1.11 -1.24
CA ASN A 35 5.62 -0.30 -1.09
C ASN A 35 4.70 -0.74 0.05
N TYR A 36 4.83 -1.98 0.53
CA TYR A 36 4.25 -2.36 1.82
C TYR A 36 4.98 -1.70 2.98
N PHE A 37 6.31 -1.86 3.08
CA PHE A 37 7.06 -1.32 4.21
C PHE A 37 7.08 0.22 4.22
N CYS A 38 7.43 0.82 3.08
CA CYS A 38 7.54 2.26 2.88
C CYS A 38 6.37 2.76 2.04
N GLY A 39 5.21 2.84 2.64
CA GLY A 39 3.97 3.11 1.96
C GLY A 39 2.82 2.67 2.83
N ALA A 40 2.42 1.40 2.75
CA ALA A 40 1.34 0.86 3.56
C ALA A 40 1.60 1.01 5.08
N VAL A 41 2.76 0.55 5.55
CA VAL A 41 3.12 0.49 6.97
C VAL A 41 3.75 1.79 7.49
N THR A 42 4.75 2.32 6.77
CA THR A 42 5.41 3.57 7.12
C THR A 42 5.05 4.65 6.11
N LYS A 43 4.36 5.70 6.57
CA LYS A 43 3.95 6.84 5.78
C LYS A 43 4.99 7.98 5.85
N PRO A 44 5.07 8.86 4.85
CA PRO A 44 6.01 9.99 4.81
C PRO A 44 5.95 10.91 6.04
N ASP A 45 4.77 11.24 6.53
CA ASP A 45 4.55 12.07 7.73
C ASP A 45 5.07 11.40 9.00
N GLN A 46 4.95 10.07 9.11
CA GLN A 46 5.49 9.30 10.24
C GLN A 46 7.03 9.35 10.29
N VAL A 47 7.69 9.44 9.14
CA VAL A 47 9.13 9.67 9.10
C VAL A 47 9.44 11.09 9.59
N GLY A 48 8.75 12.09 9.04
CA GLY A 48 8.99 13.50 9.37
C GLY A 48 8.74 13.84 10.84
N ASN A 49 7.81 13.16 11.50
CA ASN A 49 7.49 13.36 12.92
C ASN A 49 8.23 12.38 13.88
N GLY A 50 9.08 11.49 13.35
CA GLY A 50 9.89 10.56 14.16
C GLY A 50 9.14 9.36 14.74
N THR A 51 7.96 9.02 14.22
CA THR A 51 7.13 7.87 14.69
C THR A 51 7.18 6.66 13.75
N ALA A 52 7.92 6.74 12.64
CA ALA A 52 8.02 5.69 11.63
C ALA A 52 8.50 4.34 12.20
N LYS A 53 7.75 3.27 11.90
CA LYS A 53 8.16 1.89 12.19
C LYS A 53 9.44 1.50 11.45
N TYR A 54 9.60 1.99 10.22
CA TYR A 54 10.81 1.81 9.41
C TYR A 54 11.40 3.18 9.04
N PRO A 55 12.25 3.79 9.90
CA PRO A 55 12.83 5.11 9.64
C PRO A 55 13.63 5.19 8.33
N ALA A 56 14.20 4.07 7.87
CA ALA A 56 14.89 3.97 6.58
C ALA A 56 14.00 4.34 5.37
N CYS A 57 12.67 4.27 5.51
CA CYS A 57 11.74 4.73 4.47
C CYS A 57 11.84 6.24 4.19
N GLY A 58 12.45 7.04 5.07
CA GLY A 58 12.73 8.44 4.79
C GLY A 58 13.56 8.64 3.53
N ASP A 59 14.54 7.77 3.30
CA ASP A 59 15.37 7.82 2.09
C ASP A 59 14.59 7.38 0.84
N ALA A 60 13.57 6.51 1.01
CA ALA A 60 12.69 6.11 -0.09
C ALA A 60 11.81 7.28 -0.56
N PHE A 61 11.33 8.09 0.39
CA PHE A 61 10.49 9.25 0.12
C PHE A 61 11.30 10.51 -0.24
N ALA A 62 12.63 10.44 -0.23
CA ALA A 62 13.49 11.55 -0.60
C ALA A 62 13.22 11.96 -2.06
N GLY A 63 12.84 13.24 -2.24
CA GLY A 63 12.50 13.80 -3.55
C GLY A 63 11.04 13.60 -3.99
N ASP A 64 10.31 12.65 -3.38
CA ASP A 64 8.88 12.47 -3.62
C ASP A 64 8.12 11.97 -2.37
N PRO A 65 7.89 12.86 -1.37
CA PRO A 65 7.13 12.50 -0.18
C PRO A 65 5.69 12.15 -0.51
N ASN A 66 5.07 12.84 -1.46
CA ASN A 66 3.65 12.59 -1.79
C ASN A 66 3.45 11.24 -2.47
N GLY A 67 4.40 10.78 -3.27
CA GLY A 67 4.37 9.45 -3.89
C GLY A 67 4.29 8.30 -2.88
N GLY A 68 4.83 8.46 -1.68
CA GLY A 68 4.73 7.46 -0.61
C GLY A 68 3.29 7.13 -0.19
N TYR A 69 2.33 8.04 -0.44
CA TYR A 69 0.90 7.78 -0.21
C TYR A 69 0.21 7.02 -1.35
N SER A 70 0.83 6.94 -2.53
CA SER A 70 0.32 6.22 -3.70
C SER A 70 0.91 4.80 -3.81
N TYR A 71 1.16 4.15 -2.67
CA TYR A 71 1.89 2.88 -2.58
C TYR A 71 1.23 1.70 -3.27
N MET A 72 -0.09 1.73 -3.40
CA MET A 72 -0.89 0.72 -4.10
C MET A 72 -1.09 1.02 -5.59
N SER A 73 -0.52 2.13 -6.10
CA SER A 73 -0.73 2.63 -7.46
C SER A 73 0.54 2.56 -8.32
N VAL A 74 1.40 1.56 -8.07
CA VAL A 74 2.54 1.23 -8.94
C VAL A 74 2.01 0.35 -10.08
N LEU A 75 1.55 0.98 -11.16
CA LEU A 75 0.79 0.29 -12.19
C LEU A 75 1.01 0.83 -13.60
N ASN A 76 0.67 0.00 -14.58
CA ASN A 76 0.61 0.32 -16.00
C ASN A 76 -0.58 -0.40 -16.67
N HIS A 77 -1.00 0.06 -17.85
CA HIS A 77 -2.07 -0.54 -18.65
C HIS A 77 -1.51 -1.29 -19.87
N HIS A 78 -0.74 -2.35 -19.61
CA HIS A 78 -0.13 -3.20 -20.64
C HIS A 78 0.24 -4.59 -20.10
N LEU A 79 0.63 -5.50 -21.01
CA LEU A 79 0.88 -6.91 -20.72
C LEU A 79 2.10 -7.23 -19.82
N GLY A 80 2.87 -6.21 -19.41
CA GLY A 80 3.95 -6.34 -18.43
C GLY A 80 5.22 -6.98 -19.00
N ARG A 81 6.18 -7.26 -18.10
CA ARG A 81 7.54 -7.68 -18.47
C ARG A 81 7.56 -8.96 -19.30
N LYS A 82 6.71 -9.94 -19.00
CA LYS A 82 6.72 -11.23 -19.71
C LYS A 82 6.52 -11.06 -21.22
N VAL A 83 5.67 -10.12 -21.63
CA VAL A 83 5.35 -9.90 -23.05
C VAL A 83 6.18 -8.78 -23.66
N LEU A 84 6.39 -7.69 -22.92
CA LEU A 84 7.11 -6.52 -23.43
C LEU A 84 8.63 -6.69 -23.34
N GLY A 85 9.11 -7.60 -22.50
CA GLY A 85 10.52 -7.71 -22.15
C GLY A 85 10.96 -6.66 -21.13
N PRO A 86 12.29 -6.55 -20.88
CA PRO A 86 12.88 -5.63 -19.90
C PRO A 86 12.97 -4.19 -20.45
N VAL A 87 11.85 -3.65 -20.92
CA VAL A 87 11.80 -2.35 -21.61
C VAL A 87 11.78 -1.15 -20.66
N SER A 88 11.36 -1.34 -19.41
CA SER A 88 11.28 -0.24 -18.46
C SER A 88 12.67 0.18 -17.98
N LYS A 89 12.85 1.48 -17.76
CA LYS A 89 14.05 2.04 -17.16
C LYS A 89 14.11 1.71 -15.66
N ASN A 90 12.99 1.85 -14.97
CA ASN A 90 12.86 1.59 -13.55
C ASN A 90 12.32 0.17 -13.31
N VAL A 91 12.96 -0.58 -12.41
CA VAL A 91 12.59 -1.99 -12.17
C VAL A 91 11.36 -2.10 -11.28
N CYS A 92 11.40 -1.51 -10.09
CA CYS A 92 10.36 -1.70 -9.08
C CYS A 92 9.10 -0.90 -9.42
N GLY A 93 9.29 0.27 -10.02
CA GLY A 93 8.23 1.10 -10.55
C GLY A 93 7.66 0.64 -11.89
N PHE A 94 8.42 -0.17 -12.66
CA PHE A 94 8.10 -0.54 -14.04
C PHE A 94 7.72 0.65 -14.96
N ASP A 95 8.33 1.82 -14.73
CA ASP A 95 7.93 3.08 -15.39
C ASP A 95 6.43 3.38 -15.23
N SER A 96 5.93 3.18 -14.00
CA SER A 96 4.53 3.36 -13.62
C SER A 96 3.95 4.67 -14.15
N GLU A 97 2.73 4.56 -14.65
CA GLU A 97 1.96 5.67 -15.20
C GLU A 97 1.70 6.74 -14.14
N THR A 98 1.53 6.35 -12.87
CA THR A 98 1.38 7.27 -11.73
C THR A 98 2.51 8.30 -11.64
N TRP A 99 3.72 7.90 -12.03
CA TRP A 99 4.91 8.77 -12.08
C TRP A 99 5.28 9.21 -13.50
N GLN A 100 4.39 9.04 -14.48
CA GLN A 100 4.60 9.41 -15.88
C GLN A 100 5.85 8.75 -16.48
N GLY A 101 6.11 7.48 -16.12
CA GLY A 101 7.33 6.77 -16.51
C GLY A 101 8.58 7.19 -15.74
N GLY A 102 8.43 8.12 -14.80
CA GLY A 102 9.48 8.56 -13.89
C GLY A 102 9.81 7.54 -12.81
N LYS A 103 10.82 7.87 -12.03
CA LYS A 103 11.28 7.07 -10.90
C LYS A 103 10.25 7.11 -9.78
N THR A 104 9.86 5.95 -9.25
CA THR A 104 9.00 5.85 -8.08
C THR A 104 9.82 5.91 -6.78
N PRO A 105 9.21 6.19 -5.62
CA PRO A 105 9.90 6.06 -4.32
C PRO A 105 10.57 4.70 -4.11
N TRP A 106 10.02 3.62 -4.70
CA TRP A 106 10.50 2.25 -4.53
C TRP A 106 11.62 1.84 -5.48
N ASP A 107 11.98 2.72 -6.42
CA ASP A 107 13.17 2.58 -7.26
C ASP A 107 14.42 3.20 -6.59
N ASN A 108 14.25 3.93 -5.47
CA ASN A 108 15.39 4.44 -4.72
C ASN A 108 16.27 3.31 -4.19
N SER A 109 17.59 3.49 -4.27
CA SER A 109 18.60 2.50 -3.90
C SER A 109 19.03 2.68 -2.45
N ILE A 110 18.14 2.43 -1.51
CA ILE A 110 18.37 2.63 -0.07
C ILE A 110 18.68 1.30 0.62
N ASN A 111 18.94 1.30 1.92
CA ASN A 111 18.98 0.05 2.68
C ASN A 111 17.57 -0.41 3.04
N TRP A 112 16.86 -1.00 2.07
CA TRP A 112 15.46 -1.42 2.25
C TRP A 112 15.28 -2.41 3.39
N PRO A 113 14.14 -2.37 4.12
CA PRO A 113 13.70 -3.47 4.98
C PRO A 113 13.70 -4.79 4.22
N VAL A 114 14.15 -5.86 4.87
CA VAL A 114 14.36 -7.16 4.23
C VAL A 114 13.52 -8.23 4.92
N ASN A 115 12.87 -9.09 4.13
CA ASN A 115 12.15 -10.26 4.62
C ASN A 115 13.12 -11.43 4.80
N ASN A 116 13.22 -11.97 6.02
CA ASN A 116 13.97 -13.21 6.24
C ASN A 116 13.10 -14.40 5.82
N ILE A 117 13.52 -15.13 4.78
CA ILE A 117 12.79 -16.28 4.26
C ILE A 117 13.70 -17.49 4.06
N SER A 118 13.10 -18.67 3.99
CA SER A 118 13.77 -19.87 3.50
C SER A 118 13.63 -19.98 1.99
N GLY A 119 14.58 -20.64 1.32
CA GLY A 119 14.35 -21.11 -0.04
C GLY A 119 13.22 -22.14 -0.11
N GLY A 120 12.81 -22.50 -1.32
CA GLY A 120 11.71 -23.45 -1.54
C GLY A 120 10.34 -22.78 -1.60
N THR A 121 9.29 -23.51 -1.27
CA THR A 121 7.90 -23.05 -1.39
C THR A 121 7.60 -21.89 -0.44
N GLN A 122 7.15 -20.77 -1.00
CA GLN A 122 6.69 -19.59 -0.30
C GLN A 122 5.30 -19.19 -0.78
N VAL A 123 4.55 -18.52 0.10
CA VAL A 123 3.26 -17.92 -0.23
C VAL A 123 3.46 -16.41 -0.31
N PHE A 124 3.08 -15.82 -1.44
CA PHE A 124 3.01 -14.38 -1.64
C PHE A 124 1.55 -13.94 -1.53
N THR A 125 1.27 -12.93 -0.73
CA THR A 125 -0.08 -12.40 -0.52
C THR A 125 -0.15 -10.98 -1.03
N TRP A 126 -1.01 -10.76 -2.01
CA TRP A 126 -1.39 -9.46 -2.52
C TRP A 126 -2.54 -8.89 -1.71
N ASP A 127 -2.37 -7.65 -1.23
CA ASP A 127 -3.45 -6.80 -0.75
C ASP A 127 -4.06 -6.08 -1.94
N ILE A 128 -5.35 -6.30 -2.17
CA ILE A 128 -6.11 -5.63 -3.24
C ILE A 128 -7.29 -4.81 -2.69
N SER A 129 -7.28 -4.50 -1.40
CA SER A 129 -8.39 -3.83 -0.70
C SER A 129 -8.69 -2.43 -1.21
N ASN A 130 -7.72 -1.76 -1.82
CA ASN A 130 -7.88 -0.43 -2.42
C ASN A 130 -8.55 -0.47 -3.82
N GLY A 131 -8.76 -1.66 -4.39
CA GLY A 131 -9.40 -1.88 -5.69
C GLY A 131 -9.53 -3.38 -5.95
N PRO A 132 -10.52 -4.06 -5.34
CA PRO A 132 -10.55 -5.52 -5.27
C PRO A 132 -11.08 -6.18 -6.56
N HIS A 133 -10.22 -6.25 -7.58
CA HIS A 133 -10.51 -6.89 -8.87
C HIS A 133 -10.22 -8.38 -8.83
N PHE A 134 -11.16 -9.13 -8.26
CA PHE A 134 -11.06 -10.60 -8.28
C PHE A 134 -11.49 -11.17 -9.63
N ASP A 135 -12.60 -10.66 -10.16
CA ASP A 135 -13.35 -11.17 -11.31
C ASP A 135 -12.56 -11.13 -12.62
N ASP A 136 -11.67 -10.16 -12.79
CA ASP A 136 -10.82 -10.04 -13.98
C ASP A 136 -9.31 -10.15 -13.69
N SER A 137 -8.94 -10.68 -12.52
CA SER A 137 -7.53 -11.05 -12.25
C SER A 137 -7.10 -12.18 -13.20
N ALA A 138 -6.01 -11.96 -13.93
CA ALA A 138 -5.56 -12.84 -15.01
C ALA A 138 -4.29 -13.64 -14.66
N ASP A 139 -3.30 -12.99 -14.06
CA ASP A 139 -2.02 -13.64 -13.80
C ASP A 139 -1.21 -13.00 -12.67
N PHE A 140 -0.34 -13.82 -12.07
CA PHE A 140 0.64 -13.42 -11.08
C PHE A 140 2.02 -13.95 -11.48
N ARG A 141 3.02 -13.07 -11.51
CA ARG A 141 4.35 -13.41 -12.03
C ARG A 141 5.46 -12.91 -11.12
N TYR A 142 6.52 -13.70 -11.03
CA TYR A 142 7.63 -13.43 -10.14
C TYR A 142 8.97 -13.73 -10.81
N TRP A 143 9.87 -12.73 -10.77
CA TRP A 143 11.27 -12.85 -11.16
C TRP A 143 12.13 -12.67 -9.93
N ILE A 144 13.31 -13.28 -9.91
CA ILE A 144 14.28 -13.12 -8.84
C ILE A 144 15.61 -12.70 -9.42
N THR A 145 16.36 -11.92 -8.66
CA THR A 145 17.77 -11.64 -8.98
C THR A 145 18.61 -12.91 -9.21
N LYS A 146 19.61 -12.81 -10.09
CA LYS A 146 20.53 -13.90 -10.45
C LYS A 146 21.36 -14.39 -9.24
N PRO A 147 21.88 -15.63 -9.24
CA PRO A 147 22.60 -16.21 -8.08
C PRO A 147 23.81 -15.38 -7.59
N GLY A 148 24.49 -14.66 -8.49
CA GLY A 148 25.65 -13.82 -8.17
C GLY A 148 25.30 -12.37 -7.81
N PHE A 149 24.02 -12.04 -7.68
CA PHE A 149 23.58 -10.68 -7.36
C PHE A 149 24.12 -10.22 -6.00
N VAL A 150 24.66 -9.01 -5.97
CA VAL A 150 25.08 -8.33 -4.74
C VAL A 150 24.31 -7.02 -4.62
N TYR A 151 23.50 -6.93 -3.57
CA TYR A 151 22.77 -5.70 -3.27
C TYR A 151 23.74 -4.60 -2.84
N GLN A 152 23.60 -3.40 -3.41
CA GLN A 152 24.42 -2.24 -3.10
C GLN A 152 23.53 -1.01 -2.88
N VAL A 153 23.65 -0.39 -1.71
CA VAL A 153 23.03 0.91 -1.44
C VAL A 153 23.67 1.94 -2.37
N GLY A 154 22.86 2.80 -2.98
CA GLY A 154 23.30 3.78 -3.98
C GLY A 154 23.34 3.26 -5.43
N ARG A 155 23.17 1.95 -5.66
CA ARG A 155 23.05 1.37 -7.01
C ARG A 155 21.59 1.02 -7.30
N GLU A 156 21.03 1.64 -8.33
CA GLU A 156 19.69 1.29 -8.81
C GLU A 156 19.67 -0.15 -9.38
N LEU A 157 18.53 -0.83 -9.23
CA LEU A 157 18.32 -2.13 -9.83
C LEU A 157 18.16 -1.97 -11.35
N THR A 158 18.67 -2.94 -12.09
CA THR A 158 18.49 -3.06 -13.54
C THR A 158 17.93 -4.43 -13.89
N TRP A 159 17.28 -4.56 -15.05
CA TRP A 159 16.81 -5.87 -15.50
C TRP A 159 17.93 -6.90 -15.70
N SER A 160 19.17 -6.45 -15.93
CA SER A 160 20.34 -7.34 -16.02
C SER A 160 20.63 -8.09 -14.71
N ASP A 161 20.19 -7.54 -13.57
CA ASP A 161 20.32 -8.14 -12.25
C ASP A 161 19.36 -9.33 -12.04
N PHE A 162 18.30 -9.44 -12.84
CA PHE A 162 17.24 -10.45 -12.72
C PHE A 162 17.43 -11.62 -13.69
N GLU A 163 16.89 -12.78 -13.32
CA GLU A 163 16.63 -13.86 -14.28
C GLU A 163 15.78 -13.33 -15.45
N ASP A 164 16.00 -13.89 -16.63
CA ASP A 164 15.30 -13.47 -17.85
C ASP A 164 13.84 -13.96 -17.81
N GLU A 165 13.63 -15.19 -17.35
CA GLU A 165 12.31 -15.82 -17.18
C GLU A 165 11.79 -15.71 -15.73
N PRO A 166 10.47 -15.64 -15.54
CA PRO A 166 9.88 -15.70 -14.21
C PRO A 166 10.11 -17.10 -13.60
N PHE A 167 10.44 -17.16 -12.31
CA PHE A 167 10.51 -18.43 -11.61
C PHE A 167 9.10 -18.95 -11.23
N CYS A 168 8.10 -18.08 -11.28
CA CYS A 168 6.72 -18.40 -11.01
C CYS A 168 5.82 -17.55 -11.91
N ASP A 169 4.95 -18.20 -12.69
CA ASP A 169 4.03 -17.60 -13.64
C ASP A 169 2.71 -18.35 -13.53
N LEU A 170 1.75 -17.72 -12.86
CA LEU A 170 0.51 -18.35 -12.44
C LEU A 170 -0.66 -17.67 -13.16
N PRO A 171 -1.29 -18.33 -14.15
CA PRO A 171 -2.57 -17.87 -14.63
C PRO A 171 -3.63 -17.99 -13.52
N TYR A 172 -4.65 -17.15 -13.60
CA TYR A 172 -5.81 -17.16 -12.72
C TYR A 172 -7.06 -16.77 -13.49
N ASN A 173 -8.19 -17.34 -13.09
CA ASN A 173 -9.51 -16.91 -13.53
C ASN A 173 -10.50 -17.24 -12.39
N ASP A 174 -11.18 -16.21 -11.90
CA ASP A 174 -12.05 -16.28 -10.71
C ASP A 174 -13.38 -17.02 -10.95
N ASP A 175 -13.76 -17.25 -12.21
CA ASP A 175 -14.91 -18.09 -12.55
C ASP A 175 -14.62 -19.59 -12.32
N ASN A 176 -13.34 -19.97 -12.31
CA ASN A 176 -12.91 -21.35 -12.08
C ASN A 176 -11.65 -21.44 -11.19
N PRO A 177 -11.72 -20.99 -9.93
CA PRO A 177 -10.54 -20.89 -9.07
C PRO A 177 -9.93 -22.26 -8.73
N SER A 178 -10.72 -23.33 -8.76
CA SER A 178 -10.24 -24.69 -8.50
C SER A 178 -9.30 -25.23 -9.58
N ALA A 179 -9.29 -24.65 -10.78
CA ALA A 179 -8.32 -24.97 -11.82
C ALA A 179 -6.92 -24.39 -11.55
N TYR A 180 -6.80 -23.46 -10.59
CA TYR A 180 -5.57 -22.74 -10.27
C TYR A 180 -5.17 -22.99 -8.80
N PRO A 181 -4.74 -24.21 -8.44
CA PRO A 181 -4.53 -24.60 -7.05
C PRO A 181 -3.44 -23.81 -6.31
N ASN A 182 -2.57 -23.13 -7.06
CA ASN A 182 -1.51 -22.28 -6.51
C ASN A 182 -1.96 -20.82 -6.31
N VAL A 183 -3.21 -20.47 -6.61
CA VAL A 183 -3.78 -19.14 -6.40
C VAL A 183 -5.04 -19.28 -5.56
N SER A 184 -5.14 -18.51 -4.49
CA SER A 184 -6.27 -18.54 -3.55
C SER A 184 -6.78 -17.14 -3.28
N ALA A 185 -8.04 -16.89 -3.63
CA ALA A 185 -8.71 -15.62 -3.39
C ALA A 185 -9.48 -15.63 -2.06
N ASN A 186 -9.07 -14.78 -1.13
CA ASN A 186 -9.82 -14.46 0.08
C ASN A 186 -10.59 -13.16 -0.13
N LYS A 187 -11.82 -13.29 -0.65
CA LYS A 187 -12.71 -12.16 -0.95
C LYS A 187 -13.08 -11.34 0.28
N ALA A 188 -13.22 -11.98 1.45
CA ALA A 188 -13.58 -11.29 2.68
C ALA A 188 -12.47 -10.36 3.19
N ALA A 189 -11.20 -10.75 2.98
CA ALA A 189 -10.04 -9.95 3.36
C ALA A 189 -9.50 -9.08 2.22
N ALA A 190 -10.11 -9.12 1.03
CA ALA A 190 -9.56 -8.53 -0.19
C ALA A 190 -8.09 -8.92 -0.42
N ARG A 191 -7.79 -10.23 -0.35
CA ARG A 191 -6.45 -10.80 -0.56
C ARG A 191 -6.42 -11.86 -1.64
N ILE A 192 -5.32 -11.92 -2.38
CA ILE A 192 -4.99 -13.05 -3.25
C ILE A 192 -3.64 -13.61 -2.81
N SER A 193 -3.61 -14.90 -2.49
CA SER A 193 -2.39 -15.62 -2.10
C SER A 193 -1.94 -16.54 -3.23
N THR A 194 -0.67 -16.44 -3.60
CA THR A 194 -0.04 -17.27 -4.63
C THR A 194 1.07 -18.12 -4.03
N THR A 195 1.13 -19.39 -4.39
CA THR A 195 2.17 -20.32 -3.91
C THR A 195 3.21 -20.55 -4.99
N CYS A 196 4.46 -20.22 -4.71
CA CYS A 196 5.57 -20.31 -5.65
C CYS A 196 6.79 -20.97 -5.00
N THR A 197 7.54 -21.76 -5.76
CA THR A 197 8.81 -22.34 -5.30
C THR A 197 9.96 -21.42 -5.69
N ILE A 198 10.58 -20.78 -4.70
CA ILE A 198 11.72 -19.90 -4.92
C ILE A 198 12.96 -20.75 -5.29
N PRO A 199 13.66 -20.42 -6.40
CA PRO A 199 14.92 -21.07 -6.76
C PRO A 199 15.95 -21.02 -5.65
N SER A 200 16.87 -21.99 -5.62
CA SER A 200 17.96 -21.98 -4.64
C SER A 200 18.78 -20.69 -4.76
N ARG A 201 18.88 -19.99 -3.64
CA ARG A 201 19.56 -18.70 -3.45
C ARG A 201 20.07 -18.62 -2.02
N THR A 202 21.09 -17.82 -1.79
CA THR A 202 21.63 -17.52 -0.46
C THR A 202 22.02 -16.04 -0.39
N GLY A 203 21.81 -15.42 0.76
CA GLY A 203 22.10 -14.00 0.92
C GLY A 203 20.93 -13.10 0.53
N ARG A 204 21.23 -11.83 0.28
CA ARG A 204 20.23 -10.80 -0.05
C ARG A 204 19.90 -10.82 -1.53
N HIS A 205 18.61 -10.96 -1.84
CA HIS A 205 18.06 -10.93 -3.18
C HIS A 205 16.86 -9.99 -3.26
N VAL A 206 16.47 -9.66 -4.49
CA VAL A 206 15.22 -8.95 -4.77
C VAL A 206 14.35 -9.85 -5.64
N ILE A 207 13.07 -9.93 -5.29
CA ILE A 207 12.02 -10.53 -6.12
C ILE A 207 11.20 -9.39 -6.72
N TYR A 208 11.00 -9.41 -8.03
CA TYR A 208 10.09 -8.53 -8.74
C TYR A 208 8.79 -9.28 -8.98
N ALA A 209 7.66 -8.68 -8.63
CA ALA A 209 6.34 -9.29 -8.68
C ALA A 209 5.39 -8.45 -9.56
N GLU A 210 4.55 -9.15 -10.32
CA GLU A 210 3.45 -8.58 -11.09
C GLU A 210 2.12 -9.24 -10.73
N TRP A 211 1.06 -8.44 -10.69
CA TRP A 211 -0.33 -8.89 -10.73
C TRP A 211 -1.02 -8.22 -11.90
N GLY A 212 -1.55 -8.99 -12.85
CA GLY A 212 -2.20 -8.49 -14.07
C GLY A 212 -3.68 -8.82 -14.15
N ARG A 213 -4.45 -7.93 -14.79
CA ARG A 213 -5.86 -8.08 -15.12
C ARG A 213 -6.07 -8.44 -16.60
N GLU A 214 -7.24 -9.01 -16.89
CA GLU A 214 -7.68 -9.42 -18.23
C GLU A 214 -8.01 -8.19 -19.13
N PRO A 215 -8.17 -8.37 -20.45
CA PRO A 215 -8.74 -7.34 -21.31
C PRO A 215 -10.10 -6.85 -20.77
N PRO A 216 -10.46 -5.57 -20.95
CA PRO A 216 -9.83 -4.61 -21.87
C PRO A 216 -8.74 -3.74 -21.22
N THR A 217 -8.53 -3.80 -19.90
CA THR A 217 -7.67 -2.83 -19.22
C THR A 217 -6.19 -3.17 -19.35
N TYR A 218 -5.85 -4.47 -19.33
CA TYR A 218 -4.47 -4.93 -19.16
C TYR A 218 -3.76 -4.25 -17.99
N GLU A 219 -4.53 -3.79 -17.00
CA GLU A 219 -3.97 -3.09 -15.85
C GLU A 219 -3.13 -4.07 -15.03
N ARG A 220 -1.94 -3.63 -14.63
CA ARG A 220 -0.94 -4.46 -13.99
C ARG A 220 -0.24 -3.71 -12.89
N PHE A 221 -0.05 -4.38 -11.76
CA PHE A 221 0.58 -3.85 -10.55
C PHE A 221 1.97 -4.43 -10.36
N HIS A 222 2.87 -3.63 -9.83
CA HIS A 222 4.28 -3.96 -9.71
C HIS A 222 4.79 -3.80 -8.28
N GLY A 223 5.74 -4.66 -7.88
CA GLY A 223 6.38 -4.55 -6.58
C GLY A 223 7.71 -5.27 -6.51
N CYS A 224 8.67 -4.67 -5.80
CA CYS A 224 9.92 -5.33 -5.42
C CYS A 224 9.85 -5.80 -3.97
N ILE A 225 10.35 -7.01 -3.71
CA ILE A 225 10.39 -7.65 -2.40
C ILE A 225 11.84 -7.95 -2.09
N ASP A 226 12.41 -7.22 -1.14
CA ASP A 226 13.75 -7.47 -0.63
C ASP A 226 13.72 -8.67 0.32
N VAL A 227 14.55 -9.68 0.05
CA VAL A 227 14.58 -10.95 0.79
C VAL A 227 16.00 -11.33 1.22
N GLN A 228 16.12 -11.95 2.38
CA GLN A 228 17.34 -12.59 2.88
C GLN A 228 17.07 -14.10 2.93
N ILE A 229 17.73 -14.84 2.03
CA ILE A 229 17.49 -16.27 1.83
C ILE A 229 18.61 -17.08 2.51
N GLY A 230 18.23 -18.06 3.33
CA GLY A 230 19.18 -18.98 3.96
C GLY A 230 19.98 -18.39 5.13
N GLY A 231 19.58 -17.23 5.65
CA GLY A 231 20.25 -16.50 6.76
C GLY A 231 19.59 -16.67 8.13
N GLY A 232 19.02 -17.83 8.43
CA GLY A 232 18.31 -18.07 9.68
C GLY A 232 19.23 -18.20 10.90
N SER A 233 19.62 -17.08 11.49
CA SER A 233 19.76 -16.96 12.95
C SER A 233 18.95 -15.74 13.41
N ASN A 234 17.89 -15.98 14.17
CA ASN A 234 17.17 -14.94 14.91
C ASN A 234 18.18 -14.13 15.72
N SER A 235 18.31 -12.83 15.44
CA SER A 235 19.03 -11.89 16.30
C SER A 235 18.17 -10.65 16.49
N SER A 236 17.30 -10.76 17.49
CA SER A 236 16.84 -9.63 18.28
C SER A 236 18.06 -8.95 18.93
N SER A 237 18.11 -7.62 18.81
CA SER A 237 19.05 -6.69 19.47
C SER A 237 20.53 -6.87 19.19
N GLY A 238 21.06 -5.91 18.42
CA GLY A 238 22.49 -5.68 18.33
C GLY A 238 23.08 -5.21 19.66
N THR A 239 24.08 -5.94 20.12
CA THR A 239 25.21 -5.38 20.86
C THR A 239 26.44 -5.63 19.99
N VAL A 240 26.97 -4.57 19.38
CA VAL A 240 28.19 -4.61 18.58
C VAL A 240 29.35 -4.95 19.52
N SER A 241 29.82 -6.20 19.46
CA SER A 241 31.06 -6.62 20.13
C SER A 241 32.20 -6.52 19.13
N SER A 242 32.93 -5.40 19.21
CA SER A 242 34.13 -5.14 18.43
C SER A 242 35.27 -6.05 18.92
N SER A 243 35.56 -7.13 18.20
CA SER A 243 36.78 -7.91 18.40
C SER A 243 38.00 -7.11 17.92
N ARG A 244 38.69 -6.45 18.86
CA ARG A 244 40.03 -5.90 18.63
C ARG A 244 41.09 -6.92 19.02
N SER A 245 41.94 -7.23 18.05
CA SER A 245 43.12 -8.07 18.16
C SER A 245 44.08 -7.58 19.26
N SER A 246 44.59 -8.55 20.01
CA SER A 246 45.59 -8.41 21.06
C SER A 246 46.97 -8.06 20.50
N VAL A 247 47.54 -6.95 20.98
CA VAL A 247 48.98 -6.67 20.89
C VAL A 247 49.47 -6.27 22.28
N THR A 248 50.28 -7.13 22.87
CA THR A 248 51.07 -6.90 24.08
C THR A 248 52.23 -5.95 23.80
N PRO A 249 52.58 -5.08 24.77
CA PRO A 249 54.00 -4.87 25.05
C PRO A 249 54.37 -4.91 26.54
N SER A 250 55.60 -5.36 26.76
CA SER A 250 56.28 -5.61 28.03
C SER A 250 56.65 -4.35 28.84
N SER A 251 56.57 -4.53 30.16
CA SER A 251 57.47 -4.10 31.25
C SER A 251 58.29 -2.80 31.12
N ALA A 252 58.04 -1.84 32.02
CA ALA A 252 59.07 -1.02 32.64
C ALA A 252 58.64 -0.57 34.04
N ALA A 253 59.60 -0.52 34.97
CA ALA A 253 59.43 -0.36 36.40
C ALA A 253 59.47 1.11 36.88
N ARG A 254 58.98 1.27 38.12
CA ARG A 254 59.46 2.14 39.22
C ARG A 254 58.71 3.46 39.50
N SER A 255 58.28 3.55 40.76
CA SER A 255 58.47 4.64 41.73
C SER A 255 57.20 5.28 42.31
N SER A 256 57.10 5.09 43.62
CA SER A 256 56.21 5.68 44.60
C SER A 256 56.39 7.19 44.78
N ILE A 257 55.29 7.95 44.85
CA ILE A 257 55.20 9.23 45.58
C ILE A 257 53.76 9.41 46.12
N THR A 258 53.63 9.55 47.44
CA THR A 258 52.52 10.17 48.19
C THR A 258 53.02 11.49 48.80
N PRO A 259 52.22 12.41 49.42
CA PRO A 259 50.75 12.60 49.50
C PRO A 259 50.29 14.08 49.27
N SER A 260 48.98 14.35 49.24
CA SER A 260 48.29 15.36 50.10
C SER A 260 46.87 15.73 49.62
N SER A 261 46.03 16.03 50.62
CA SER A 261 44.58 16.22 50.65
C SER A 261 44.05 17.52 50.04
N ALA A 262 42.81 17.52 49.50
CA ALA A 262 41.72 18.45 49.89
C ALA A 262 40.42 18.28 49.05
N ALA A 263 39.33 18.01 49.78
CA ALA A 263 37.91 18.36 49.58
C ALA A 263 37.25 18.34 48.18
N ARG A 264 36.20 17.52 48.02
CA ARG A 264 35.02 17.84 47.21
C ARG A 264 33.74 17.27 47.81
N SER A 265 32.74 18.14 47.89
CA SER A 265 31.43 17.98 48.52
C SER A 265 30.54 16.91 47.88
N SER A 266 29.82 16.14 48.71
CA SER A 266 28.75 15.25 48.32
C SER A 266 27.43 15.72 48.94
N VAL A 267 26.43 16.01 48.11
CA VAL A 267 25.03 16.21 48.52
C VAL A 267 24.25 14.97 48.10
N ALA A 268 23.60 14.32 49.07
CA ALA A 268 22.70 13.19 48.89
C ALA A 268 21.26 13.67 48.61
N PRO A 269 20.41 12.83 47.99
CA PRO A 269 18.99 12.84 48.25
C PRO A 269 18.49 11.53 48.89
N SER A 270 17.48 11.73 49.74
CA SER A 270 16.92 10.82 50.73
C SER A 270 15.89 9.82 50.21
N SER A 271 15.73 8.78 51.01
CA SER A 271 14.82 7.64 50.96
C SER A 271 13.36 7.96 51.31
N ALA A 272 12.40 7.15 50.82
CA ALA A 272 11.21 6.63 51.56
C ALA A 272 10.49 5.60 50.67
N ALA A 273 10.53 4.29 50.96
CA ALA A 273 9.69 3.51 51.88
C ALA A 273 8.60 2.71 51.12
N ARG A 274 8.79 1.38 51.05
CA ARG A 274 7.84 0.38 50.55
C ARG A 274 6.92 -0.06 51.69
N SER A 275 5.62 -0.17 51.40
CA SER A 275 4.66 -0.85 52.28
C SER A 275 4.03 -2.05 51.57
N SER A 276 4.09 -3.20 52.24
CA SER A 276 3.51 -4.49 51.90
C SER A 276 2.17 -4.69 52.63
N VAL A 277 1.17 -5.27 51.97
CA VAL A 277 -0.02 -5.83 52.64
C VAL A 277 -0.38 -7.19 52.02
N ALA A 278 -0.68 -8.15 52.90
CA ALA A 278 -0.97 -9.58 52.67
C ALA A 278 -2.44 -9.85 52.25
N PRO A 279 -2.79 -11.09 51.81
CA PRO A 279 -4.14 -11.42 51.33
C PRO A 279 -5.02 -12.03 52.43
N SER A 280 -6.33 -11.75 52.37
CA SER A 280 -7.37 -12.43 53.16
C SER A 280 -8.52 -12.90 52.25
N SER A 281 -9.06 -14.07 52.61
CA SER A 281 -9.99 -14.91 51.86
C SER A 281 -11.49 -14.64 52.14
N ALA A 282 -12.34 -15.26 51.30
CA ALA A 282 -13.80 -15.47 51.36
C ALA A 282 -14.67 -14.32 50.76
N ALA A 283 -15.78 -14.55 50.04
CA ALA A 283 -16.67 -15.70 49.95
C ALA A 283 -17.38 -15.79 48.57
N ARG A 284 -17.92 -16.98 48.28
CA ARG A 284 -18.83 -17.30 47.16
C ARG A 284 -20.13 -16.49 47.22
N SER A 285 -20.62 -16.05 46.07
CA SER A 285 -22.05 -15.91 45.79
C SER A 285 -22.31 -16.01 44.28
N SER A 286 -23.28 -16.87 43.96
CA SER A 286 -23.78 -17.27 42.65
C SER A 286 -24.86 -16.32 42.14
N VAL A 287 -24.77 -15.87 40.87
CA VAL A 287 -25.91 -15.33 40.11
C VAL A 287 -25.82 -15.79 38.64
N ALA A 288 -26.99 -16.09 38.08
CA ALA A 288 -27.33 -16.83 36.86
C ALA A 288 -26.94 -16.15 35.51
N PRO A 289 -27.07 -16.84 34.35
CA PRO A 289 -26.54 -16.39 33.07
C PRO A 289 -27.49 -15.41 32.37
N SER A 290 -26.96 -14.32 31.83
CA SER A 290 -27.72 -13.39 30.99
C SER A 290 -27.18 -13.44 29.56
N SER A 291 -28.03 -14.01 28.70
CA SER A 291 -28.21 -13.83 27.26
C SER A 291 -27.11 -13.16 26.44
N ALA A 292 -26.57 -13.92 25.48
CA ALA A 292 -25.71 -13.46 24.41
C ALA A 292 -26.39 -12.40 23.52
N PRO A 293 -25.69 -11.30 23.14
CA PRO A 293 -26.13 -10.49 22.02
C PRO A 293 -25.70 -11.16 20.71
N THR A 294 -26.69 -11.37 19.85
CA THR A 294 -26.57 -11.74 18.45
C THR A 294 -25.66 -10.76 17.72
N SER A 295 -24.58 -11.27 17.13
CA SER A 295 -23.69 -10.55 16.22
C SER A 295 -24.46 -10.16 14.95
N SER A 296 -24.85 -8.88 14.84
CA SER A 296 -25.29 -8.29 13.58
C SER A 296 -24.07 -7.98 12.72
N ARG A 297 -23.92 -8.76 11.65
CA ARG A 297 -23.06 -8.53 10.49
C ARG A 297 -23.09 -7.04 10.08
N PRO A 298 -21.97 -6.31 9.97
CA PRO A 298 -21.98 -5.02 9.31
C PRO A 298 -22.15 -5.26 7.82
N SER A 299 -23.32 -4.95 7.30
CA SER A 299 -23.53 -4.74 5.86
C SER A 299 -22.84 -3.44 5.48
N SER A 300 -21.70 -3.52 4.80
CA SER A 300 -21.04 -2.38 4.15
C SER A 300 -21.89 -1.90 2.98
N ALA A 301 -22.92 -1.10 3.28
CA ALA A 301 -23.64 -0.35 2.27
C ALA A 301 -22.75 0.81 1.82
N ALA A 302 -22.20 0.71 0.60
CA ALA A 302 -21.54 1.83 -0.05
C ALA A 302 -22.52 3.01 -0.10
N SER A 303 -22.15 4.11 0.55
CA SER A 303 -22.95 5.34 0.57
C SER A 303 -22.37 6.31 -0.47
N SER A 304 -23.23 6.88 -1.32
CA SER A 304 -22.82 7.75 -2.43
C SER A 304 -23.55 9.09 -2.43
N SER A 305 -22.85 10.17 -2.82
CA SER A 305 -23.46 11.49 -3.03
C SER A 305 -24.24 11.55 -4.34
N THR A 306 -25.15 12.53 -4.50
CA THR A 306 -25.75 12.84 -5.80
C THR A 306 -24.70 13.47 -6.74
N PRO A 307 -24.66 13.07 -8.03
CA PRO A 307 -23.72 13.64 -8.98
C PRO A 307 -23.99 15.13 -9.24
N ASN A 308 -22.94 15.96 -9.24
CA ASN A 308 -23.04 17.36 -9.66
C ASN A 308 -22.41 17.54 -11.05
N ASN A 309 -23.17 18.12 -11.99
CA ASN A 309 -22.77 18.25 -13.38
C ASN A 309 -22.32 19.69 -13.66
N THR A 310 -21.01 19.90 -13.76
CA THR A 310 -20.45 21.21 -14.08
C THR A 310 -19.44 21.06 -15.21
N ALA A 311 -19.48 21.99 -16.17
CA ALA A 311 -18.67 21.99 -17.38
C ALA A 311 -18.76 20.74 -18.28
N GLY A 312 -19.67 19.78 -18.06
CA GLY A 312 -19.69 18.52 -18.83
C GLY A 312 -18.88 17.40 -18.18
N LEU A 313 -18.47 17.58 -16.92
CA LEU A 313 -18.09 16.49 -16.03
C LEU A 313 -19.16 16.26 -14.97
N SER A 314 -19.30 15.01 -14.55
CA SER A 314 -20.10 14.59 -13.41
C SER A 314 -19.20 13.98 -12.36
N CYS A 315 -19.37 14.35 -11.09
CA CYS A 315 -18.60 13.78 -10.00
C CYS A 315 -19.44 13.16 -8.90
N THR A 316 -19.09 11.93 -8.55
CA THR A 316 -19.78 11.15 -7.50
C THR A 316 -18.79 10.73 -6.43
N TYR A 317 -19.07 11.09 -5.18
CA TYR A 317 -18.33 10.62 -4.01
C TYR A 317 -18.89 9.27 -3.55
N VAL A 318 -18.02 8.32 -3.25
CA VAL A 318 -18.37 6.98 -2.76
C VAL A 318 -17.53 6.66 -1.54
N VAL A 319 -18.15 6.21 -0.44
CA VAL A 319 -17.43 5.53 0.65
C VAL A 319 -17.31 4.06 0.29
N THR A 320 -16.10 3.59 0.02
CA THR A 320 -15.83 2.20 -0.41
C THR A 320 -15.65 1.26 0.78
N ASN A 321 -15.06 1.73 1.87
CA ASN A 321 -14.92 1.00 3.12
C ASN A 321 -14.91 1.93 4.33
N SER A 322 -15.40 1.49 5.48
CA SER A 322 -15.38 2.26 6.72
C SER A 322 -15.26 1.33 7.93
N TRP A 323 -14.38 1.66 8.86
CA TRP A 323 -14.07 0.86 10.05
C TRP A 323 -14.25 1.65 11.36
N GLY A 324 -15.09 2.68 11.33
CA GLY A 324 -15.47 3.47 12.50
C GLY A 324 -14.52 4.63 12.78
N THR A 325 -13.23 4.38 12.97
CA THR A 325 -12.22 5.45 13.20
C THR A 325 -11.65 6.04 11.91
N GLY A 326 -11.76 5.31 10.80
CA GLY A 326 -11.34 5.77 9.48
C GLY A 326 -12.17 5.12 8.37
N PHE A 327 -11.91 5.58 7.15
CA PHE A 327 -12.61 5.15 5.95
C PHE A 327 -11.74 5.29 4.71
N THR A 328 -12.09 4.55 3.67
CA THR A 328 -11.63 4.75 2.30
C THR A 328 -12.79 5.27 1.48
N GLY A 329 -12.52 6.31 0.70
CA GLY A 329 -13.46 6.88 -0.25
C GLY A 329 -12.86 6.99 -1.63
N ALA A 330 -13.72 7.17 -2.61
CA ALA A 330 -13.37 7.41 -4.00
C ALA A 330 -14.25 8.49 -4.60
N ILE A 331 -13.71 9.25 -5.55
CA ILE A 331 -14.48 10.15 -6.40
C ILE A 331 -14.37 9.68 -7.83
N ARG A 332 -15.53 9.43 -8.44
CA ARG A 332 -15.67 9.09 -9.85
C ARG A 332 -15.91 10.36 -10.65
N VAL A 333 -15.05 10.65 -11.61
CA VAL A 333 -15.18 11.76 -12.55
C VAL A 333 -15.59 11.21 -13.90
N THR A 334 -16.76 11.59 -14.40
CA THR A 334 -17.32 11.10 -15.67
C THR A 334 -17.45 12.24 -16.66
N ASN A 335 -16.94 12.06 -17.87
CA ASN A 335 -17.22 12.95 -18.97
C ASN A 335 -18.62 12.66 -19.52
N THR A 336 -19.57 13.56 -19.27
CA THR A 336 -20.97 13.39 -19.70
C THR A 336 -21.22 13.90 -21.12
N GLY A 337 -20.21 14.48 -21.77
CA GLY A 337 -20.24 14.88 -23.17
C GLY A 337 -19.91 13.73 -24.13
N THR A 338 -19.93 14.03 -25.43
CA THR A 338 -19.55 13.10 -26.51
C THR A 338 -18.12 13.32 -27.03
N SER A 339 -17.54 14.50 -26.78
CA SER A 339 -16.16 14.84 -27.15
C SER A 339 -15.18 14.49 -26.02
N SER A 340 -13.95 14.14 -26.39
CA SER A 340 -12.87 13.97 -25.41
C SER A 340 -12.60 15.27 -24.65
N ARG A 341 -12.32 15.17 -23.36
CA ARG A 341 -11.93 16.27 -22.48
C ARG A 341 -10.55 15.99 -21.87
N THR A 342 -9.70 17.01 -21.85
CA THR A 342 -8.38 16.95 -21.23
C THR A 342 -8.35 17.81 -19.99
N GLY A 343 -7.89 17.22 -18.89
CA GLY A 343 -7.88 17.78 -17.57
C GLY A 343 -9.19 17.54 -16.82
N TRP A 344 -9.08 17.33 -15.53
CA TRP A 344 -10.21 17.41 -14.61
C TRP A 344 -9.76 17.98 -13.27
N THR A 345 -10.66 18.67 -12.61
CA THR A 345 -10.48 19.10 -11.21
C THR A 345 -11.75 18.81 -10.43
N ALA A 346 -11.62 18.16 -9.28
CA ALA A 346 -12.68 17.89 -8.33
C ALA A 346 -12.46 18.69 -7.04
N SER A 347 -13.52 19.32 -6.53
CA SER A 347 -13.49 20.10 -5.29
C SER A 347 -14.67 19.72 -4.39
N TRP A 348 -14.39 19.54 -3.10
CA TRP A 348 -15.38 19.20 -2.08
C TRP A 348 -14.93 19.67 -0.71
N GLN A 349 -15.84 19.65 0.26
CA GLN A 349 -15.53 19.91 1.65
C GLN A 349 -16.39 19.03 2.55
N PHE A 350 -15.83 18.57 3.66
CA PHE A 350 -16.61 17.94 4.74
C PHE A 350 -17.25 19.03 5.60
N ALA A 351 -18.50 18.82 5.98
CA ALA A 351 -19.21 19.70 6.90
C ALA A 351 -18.86 19.36 8.36
N GLY A 352 -18.53 18.10 8.62
CA GLY A 352 -18.19 17.59 9.94
C GLY A 352 -16.69 17.47 10.20
N SER A 353 -16.36 16.45 11.00
CA SER A 353 -15.02 16.22 11.54
C SER A 353 -14.14 15.39 10.63
N ASN A 354 -14.65 14.83 9.52
CA ASN A 354 -13.84 13.96 8.67
C ASN A 354 -12.66 14.71 8.07
N ARG A 355 -11.49 14.09 8.05
CA ARG A 355 -10.27 14.66 7.45
C ARG A 355 -9.59 13.63 6.58
N ILE A 356 -9.23 14.02 5.36
CA ILE A 356 -8.43 13.19 4.46
C ILE A 356 -7.00 13.17 4.96
N THR A 357 -6.46 11.97 5.10
CA THR A 357 -5.07 11.73 5.53
C THR A 357 -4.17 11.42 4.36
N SER A 358 -4.70 10.81 3.30
CA SER A 358 -3.96 10.52 2.08
C SER A 358 -4.88 10.36 0.88
N ALA A 359 -4.37 10.64 -0.30
CA ALA A 359 -5.07 10.46 -1.57
C ALA A 359 -4.12 9.85 -2.60
N TRP A 360 -4.70 9.21 -3.62
CA TRP A 360 -3.98 8.58 -4.72
C TRP A 360 -4.68 8.83 -6.04
N ASN A 361 -4.00 8.51 -7.14
CA ASN A 361 -4.47 8.74 -8.52
C ASN A 361 -4.88 10.20 -8.82
N SER A 362 -4.39 11.15 -8.03
CA SER A 362 -4.68 12.57 -8.20
C SER A 362 -3.55 13.43 -7.65
N THR A 363 -3.36 14.62 -8.23
CA THR A 363 -2.67 15.69 -7.51
C THR A 363 -3.66 16.27 -6.50
N PHE A 364 -3.40 16.01 -5.22
CA PHE A 364 -4.29 16.35 -4.13
C PHE A 364 -3.78 17.55 -3.32
N SER A 365 -4.68 18.44 -2.90
CA SER A 365 -4.35 19.64 -2.15
C SER A 365 -5.47 20.08 -1.21
N GLY A 366 -5.11 20.87 -0.20
CA GLY A 366 -6.03 21.46 0.77
C GLY A 366 -6.15 20.66 2.08
N SER A 367 -6.80 21.28 3.06
CA SER A 367 -7.01 20.74 4.41
C SER A 367 -8.47 20.91 4.84
N ASN A 368 -9.40 20.75 3.87
CA ASN A 368 -10.82 21.11 3.92
C ASN A 368 -11.07 22.64 3.76
N PRO A 369 -11.48 23.15 2.58
CA PRO A 369 -11.89 22.39 1.40
C PRO A 369 -10.72 21.67 0.72
N TYR A 370 -11.04 20.60 0.00
CA TYR A 370 -10.10 19.77 -0.75
C TYR A 370 -10.24 20.02 -2.25
N THR A 371 -9.13 19.91 -2.97
CA THR A 371 -9.10 19.90 -4.43
C THR A 371 -8.19 18.77 -4.91
N ALA A 372 -8.67 18.01 -5.89
CA ALA A 372 -7.93 16.97 -6.58
C ALA A 372 -7.95 17.23 -8.09
N SER A 373 -6.81 17.07 -8.77
CA SER A 373 -6.73 17.15 -10.22
C SER A 373 -6.05 15.93 -10.82
N ASN A 374 -6.18 15.80 -12.14
CA ASN A 374 -5.61 14.70 -12.90
C ASN A 374 -4.09 14.60 -12.75
N LEU A 375 -3.59 13.36 -12.83
CA LEU A 375 -2.22 13.02 -13.17
C LEU A 375 -2.08 12.98 -14.70
N GLY A 376 -0.85 12.79 -15.21
CA GLY A 376 -0.58 12.77 -16.64
C GLY A 376 -1.37 11.68 -17.38
N TRP A 377 -1.49 10.49 -16.79
CA TRP A 377 -2.10 9.31 -17.39
C TRP A 377 -3.64 9.31 -17.38
N ASN A 378 -4.28 9.90 -16.34
CA ASN A 378 -5.73 9.97 -16.23
C ASN A 378 -6.33 11.32 -16.62
N GLY A 379 -5.57 12.15 -17.33
CA GLY A 379 -6.00 13.48 -17.74
C GLY A 379 -6.98 13.51 -18.91
N THR A 380 -7.00 12.50 -19.77
CA THR A 380 -7.85 12.52 -20.97
C THR A 380 -9.03 11.56 -20.82
N LEU A 381 -10.25 12.09 -20.89
CA LEU A 381 -11.50 11.32 -20.80
C LEU A 381 -12.25 11.42 -22.13
N ALA A 382 -12.42 10.30 -22.83
CA ALA A 382 -13.37 10.20 -23.94
C ALA A 382 -14.81 10.49 -23.48
N GLY A 383 -15.70 10.80 -24.42
CA GLY A 383 -17.12 10.98 -24.09
C GLY A 383 -17.71 9.72 -23.45
N GLY A 384 -18.39 9.86 -22.31
CA GLY A 384 -18.92 8.75 -21.52
C GLY A 384 -17.89 8.01 -20.65
N GLN A 385 -16.60 8.35 -20.72
CA GLN A 385 -15.58 7.71 -19.90
C GLN A 385 -15.65 8.19 -18.45
N THR A 386 -15.43 7.26 -17.53
CA THR A 386 -15.27 7.53 -16.09
C THR A 386 -13.85 7.21 -15.66
N ILE A 387 -13.25 8.09 -14.87
CA ILE A 387 -12.07 7.80 -14.08
C ILE A 387 -12.43 7.82 -12.59
N GLU A 388 -11.58 7.24 -11.75
CA GLU A 388 -11.75 7.18 -10.31
C GLU A 388 -10.41 7.50 -9.63
N PHE A 389 -10.44 8.37 -8.63
CA PHE A 389 -9.34 8.56 -7.71
C PHE A 389 -9.82 8.27 -6.28
N GLY A 390 -8.92 7.76 -5.45
CA GLY A 390 -9.25 7.34 -4.09
C GLY A 390 -8.53 8.16 -3.03
N PHE A 391 -9.02 8.05 -1.80
CA PHE A 391 -8.43 8.66 -0.63
C PHE A 391 -8.79 7.88 0.63
N GLN A 392 -7.94 8.00 1.64
CA GLN A 392 -8.20 7.54 3.00
C GLN A 392 -8.42 8.75 3.90
N GLY A 393 -9.35 8.63 4.84
CA GLY A 393 -9.61 9.66 5.84
C GLY A 393 -9.94 9.10 7.21
N ASP A 394 -9.80 9.95 8.21
CA ASP A 394 -10.23 9.70 9.58
C ASP A 394 -11.63 10.29 9.78
N THR A 395 -12.48 9.58 10.52
CA THR A 395 -13.81 10.09 10.90
C THR A 395 -13.75 11.08 12.06
N ASN A 396 -12.65 11.09 12.81
CA ASN A 396 -12.45 11.92 14.00
C ASN A 396 -13.60 11.82 15.01
N GLY A 397 -14.08 10.59 15.23
CA GLY A 397 -15.19 10.28 16.15
C GLY A 397 -16.59 10.45 15.54
N GLY A 398 -16.69 10.88 14.28
CA GLY A 398 -17.93 10.94 13.51
C GLY A 398 -18.22 9.68 12.69
N THR A 399 -19.06 9.81 11.66
CA THR A 399 -19.33 8.77 10.64
C THR A 399 -18.74 9.18 9.29
N ALA A 400 -18.56 8.24 8.37
CA ALA A 400 -18.06 8.56 7.04
C ALA A 400 -19.07 9.45 6.28
N GLU A 401 -18.69 10.70 6.00
CA GLU A 401 -19.49 11.70 5.29
C GLU A 401 -19.47 11.46 3.76
N THR A 402 -20.54 11.86 3.08
CA THR A 402 -20.69 11.82 1.61
C THR A 402 -20.99 13.23 1.05
N PRO A 403 -19.99 14.13 1.05
CA PRO A 403 -20.19 15.51 0.62
C PRO A 403 -20.49 15.61 -0.88
N ALA A 404 -21.14 16.70 -1.28
CA ALA A 404 -21.29 17.05 -2.68
C ALA A 404 -19.92 17.41 -3.28
N VAL A 405 -19.65 16.93 -4.49
CA VAL A 405 -18.41 17.19 -5.23
C VAL A 405 -18.72 18.02 -6.46
N THR A 406 -17.94 19.06 -6.69
CA THR A 406 -18.03 19.87 -7.92
C THR A 406 -16.83 19.57 -8.80
N CYS A 407 -17.03 19.42 -10.11
CA CYS A 407 -15.96 19.14 -11.06
C CYS A 407 -15.98 20.04 -12.27
N ARG A 408 -14.83 20.24 -12.91
CA ARG A 408 -14.71 21.04 -14.13
C ARG A 408 -13.66 20.51 -15.10
#